data_AF-A0A0K2RSD6-F1
#
_entry.id   AF-A0A0K2RSD6-F1
#
_cell.length_a   1.000
_cell.length_b   1.000
_cell.length_c   1.000
_cell.angle_alpha   90.00
_cell.angle_beta   90.00
_cell.angle_gamma   90.00
#
_symmetry.space_group_name_H-M   'P 1'
#
loop_
_entity.id
_entity.type
_entity.pdbx_description
1 polymer ?
#
loop_
_entity_poly.entity_id
_entity_poly.type
_entity_poly.pdbx_seq_one_letter_code
_entity_poly.pdbx_strand_id
1 'polypeptide(L)'
;MLEGLDEAVTGLSAEEEAIFDTTLVGGEHAGEAAQVKVVVKTVKERELPEANDDFAQLASEFDTLAELREDLAKQAAESKVVGQGVEARDKVLDKLVELIEVPVPDSVVEEQLEAHFNPENAHGEGDHDTEEHRAEVKANTARAFQNEIILDAIADKEEVSVSQNELIDYIVTTASQYGMDPNQFAQIIDQSGQVPMMVSEVRRRKALAVVLGQAEVVDSEGNKVDLSDFVRPAGEEASVEEAEEAAVVPSDDPAAVKF
;
A
#
# COMPACT_ATOMS: atom_id res chain seq x y z
N MET A 1 -13.62 -5.15 -22.08
CA MET A 1 -14.89 -5.92 -22.22
C MET A 1 -15.95 -4.92 -22.68
N LEU A 2 -16.90 -5.30 -23.54
CA LEU A 2 -17.93 -4.35 -23.99
C LEU A 2 -18.87 -4.05 -22.83
N GLU A 3 -19.17 -2.77 -22.61
CA GLU A 3 -20.12 -2.35 -21.59
C GLU A 3 -21.51 -2.92 -21.91
N GLY A 4 -22.24 -3.42 -20.91
CA GLY A 4 -23.56 -4.05 -21.10
C GLY A 4 -23.54 -5.48 -21.66
N LEU A 5 -22.36 -6.05 -21.99
CA LEU A 5 -22.26 -7.42 -22.48
C LEU A 5 -22.76 -8.45 -21.46
N ASP A 6 -22.33 -8.33 -20.20
CA ASP A 6 -22.67 -9.28 -19.14
C ASP A 6 -24.19 -9.30 -18.88
N GLU A 7 -24.82 -8.13 -18.89
CA GLU A 7 -26.27 -7.99 -18.75
C GLU A 7 -27.01 -8.62 -19.93
N ALA A 8 -26.53 -8.39 -21.16
CA ALA A 8 -27.15 -8.91 -22.37
C ALA A 8 -27.11 -10.45 -22.47
N VAL A 9 -26.09 -11.10 -21.89
CA VAL A 9 -25.97 -12.57 -21.91
C VAL A 9 -26.52 -13.25 -20.66
N THR A 10 -26.85 -12.49 -19.61
CA THR A 10 -27.38 -13.04 -18.36
C THR A 10 -28.77 -13.66 -18.59
N GLY A 11 -28.92 -14.94 -18.25
CA GLY A 11 -30.17 -15.67 -18.40
C GLY A 11 -30.39 -16.31 -19.78
N LEU A 12 -29.49 -16.08 -20.73
CA LEU A 12 -29.54 -16.75 -22.04
C LEU A 12 -29.05 -18.19 -21.95
N SER A 13 -29.71 -19.06 -22.70
CA SER A 13 -29.30 -20.44 -22.94
C SER A 13 -28.29 -20.55 -24.10
N ALA A 14 -27.68 -21.72 -24.26
CA ALA A 14 -26.85 -21.98 -25.43
C ALA A 14 -27.67 -21.82 -26.73
N GLU A 15 -27.01 -21.28 -27.75
CA GLU A 15 -27.55 -20.91 -29.07
C GLU A 15 -28.51 -19.71 -29.09
N GLU A 16 -28.80 -19.10 -27.93
CA GLU A 16 -29.58 -17.86 -27.87
C GLU A 16 -28.72 -16.64 -28.21
N GLU A 17 -29.39 -15.60 -28.69
CA GLU A 17 -28.77 -14.36 -29.12
C GLU A 17 -29.40 -13.15 -28.44
N ALA A 18 -28.56 -12.17 -28.11
CA ALA A 18 -28.99 -10.86 -27.65
C ALA A 18 -28.33 -9.78 -28.52
N ILE A 19 -29.06 -8.68 -28.66
CA ILE A 19 -28.59 -7.47 -29.33
C ILE A 19 -28.66 -6.35 -28.31
N PHE A 20 -27.54 -5.66 -28.13
CA PHE A 20 -27.44 -4.50 -27.25
C PHE A 20 -26.62 -3.40 -27.91
N ASP A 21 -26.88 -2.16 -27.52
CA ASP A 21 -26.12 -1.00 -27.98
C ASP A 21 -25.04 -0.66 -26.95
N THR A 22 -23.80 -0.44 -27.40
CA THR A 22 -22.65 -0.11 -26.56
C THR A 22 -21.75 0.90 -27.28
N THR A 23 -20.96 1.63 -26.52
CA THR A 23 -19.87 2.45 -27.07
C THR A 23 -18.63 1.58 -27.24
N LEU A 24 -17.95 1.67 -28.38
CA LEU A 24 -16.71 0.93 -28.62
C LEU A 24 -15.54 1.59 -27.88
N VAL A 25 -14.85 0.82 -27.04
CA VAL A 25 -13.74 1.31 -26.20
C VAL A 25 -12.34 1.09 -26.80
N GLY A 26 -12.23 0.77 -28.10
CA GLY A 26 -10.94 0.58 -28.76
C GLY A 26 -11.00 0.31 -30.27
N GLY A 27 -9.87 0.51 -30.95
CA GLY A 27 -9.74 0.36 -32.41
C GLY A 27 -10.04 1.65 -33.19
N GLU A 28 -10.16 1.53 -34.51
CA GLU A 28 -10.41 2.67 -35.43
C GLU A 28 -11.75 3.38 -35.16
N HIS A 29 -12.71 2.69 -34.53
CA HIS A 29 -14.05 3.18 -34.21
C HIS A 29 -14.26 3.44 -32.71
N ALA A 30 -13.18 3.68 -31.96
CA ALA A 30 -13.30 4.00 -30.54
C ALA A 30 -14.15 5.27 -30.31
N GLY A 31 -15.09 5.22 -29.37
CA GLY A 31 -16.03 6.31 -29.07
C GLY A 31 -17.30 6.33 -29.92
N GLU A 32 -17.41 5.48 -30.95
CA GLU A 32 -18.63 5.36 -31.74
C GLU A 32 -19.67 4.44 -31.06
N ALA A 33 -20.95 4.79 -31.21
CA ALA A 33 -22.05 3.94 -30.78
C ALA A 33 -22.23 2.77 -31.78
N ALA A 34 -22.23 1.54 -31.27
CA ALA A 34 -22.37 0.34 -32.07
C ALA A 34 -23.44 -0.59 -31.49
N GLN A 35 -24.22 -1.18 -32.39
CA GLN A 35 -25.14 -2.26 -32.05
C GLN A 35 -24.42 -3.60 -32.19
N VAL A 36 -24.33 -4.35 -31.09
CA VAL A 36 -23.58 -5.60 -31.01
C VAL A 36 -24.55 -6.76 -30.85
N LYS A 37 -24.46 -7.73 -31.77
CA LYS A 37 -25.15 -9.01 -31.67
C LYS A 37 -24.22 -10.05 -31.08
N VAL A 38 -24.60 -10.62 -29.95
CA VAL A 38 -23.89 -11.72 -29.28
C VAL A 38 -24.70 -12.99 -29.38
N VAL A 39 -24.02 -14.08 -29.71
CA VAL A 39 -24.59 -15.43 -29.77
C VAL A 39 -23.88 -16.29 -28.75
N VAL A 40 -24.63 -16.81 -27.77
CA VAL A 40 -24.08 -17.68 -26.73
C VAL A 40 -23.83 -19.05 -27.34
N LYS A 41 -22.57 -19.40 -27.59
CA LYS A 41 -22.26 -20.70 -28.22
C LYS A 41 -22.42 -21.88 -27.26
N THR A 42 -21.96 -21.71 -26.04
CA THR A 42 -21.96 -22.76 -25.02
C THR A 42 -22.09 -22.13 -23.65
N VAL A 43 -22.96 -22.68 -22.81
CA VAL A 43 -23.00 -22.37 -21.38
C VAL A 43 -22.30 -23.52 -20.66
N LYS A 44 -21.31 -23.19 -19.83
CA LYS A 44 -20.56 -24.16 -19.04
C LYS A 44 -20.66 -23.75 -17.58
N GLU A 45 -20.92 -24.72 -16.73
CA GLU A 45 -20.88 -24.55 -15.29
C GLU A 45 -19.45 -24.82 -14.78
N ARG A 46 -18.97 -23.99 -13.86
CA ARG A 46 -17.70 -24.22 -13.17
C ARG A 46 -18.00 -25.02 -11.91
N GLU A 47 -17.74 -26.30 -11.93
CA GLU A 47 -17.73 -27.13 -10.71
C GLU A 47 -16.44 -26.83 -9.93
N LEU A 48 -16.60 -26.30 -8.73
CA LEU A 48 -15.48 -26.12 -7.81
C LEU A 48 -15.12 -27.48 -7.20
N PRO A 49 -13.83 -27.86 -7.20
CA PRO A 49 -13.39 -29.06 -6.48
C PRO A 49 -13.75 -28.97 -4.99
N GLU A 50 -13.99 -30.12 -4.37
CA GLU A 50 -14.10 -30.17 -2.91
C GLU A 50 -12.75 -29.78 -2.29
N ALA A 51 -12.80 -28.91 -1.28
CA ALA A 51 -11.62 -28.55 -0.52
C ALA A 51 -11.24 -29.71 0.41
N ASN A 52 -10.40 -30.62 -0.09
CA ASN A 52 -9.88 -31.80 0.60
C ASN A 52 -8.36 -31.94 0.36
N ASP A 53 -7.75 -33.03 0.82
CA ASP A 53 -6.30 -33.24 0.72
C ASP A 53 -5.83 -33.39 -0.74
N ASP A 54 -6.64 -34.02 -1.61
CA ASP A 54 -6.34 -34.11 -3.05
C ASP A 54 -6.30 -32.71 -3.70
N PHE A 55 -7.21 -31.81 -3.29
CA PHE A 55 -7.18 -30.42 -3.72
C PHE A 55 -5.95 -29.68 -3.20
N ALA A 56 -5.56 -29.89 -1.94
CA ALA A 56 -4.37 -29.26 -1.36
C ALA A 56 -3.10 -29.64 -2.15
N GLN A 57 -2.93 -30.93 -2.46
CA GLN A 57 -1.79 -31.43 -3.25
C GLN A 57 -1.80 -30.93 -4.70
N LEU A 58 -2.97 -30.71 -5.29
CA LEU A 58 -3.08 -30.19 -6.65
C LEU A 58 -2.82 -28.68 -6.73
N ALA A 59 -3.27 -27.93 -5.73
CA ALA A 59 -3.27 -26.47 -5.74
C ALA A 59 -2.06 -25.84 -5.04
N SER A 60 -1.32 -26.61 -4.24
CA SER A 60 -0.23 -26.11 -3.39
C SER A 60 0.88 -27.14 -3.20
N GLU A 61 1.89 -26.78 -2.42
CA GLU A 61 2.99 -27.67 -2.02
C GLU A 61 2.67 -28.55 -0.80
N PHE A 62 1.47 -28.40 -0.21
CA PHE A 62 1.05 -29.10 1.00
C PHE A 62 0.38 -30.45 0.71
N ASP A 63 0.57 -31.40 1.63
CA ASP A 63 0.02 -32.75 1.52
C ASP A 63 -1.43 -32.83 2.00
N THR A 64 -1.84 -31.91 2.88
CA THR A 64 -3.18 -31.88 3.49
C THR A 64 -3.86 -30.52 3.42
N LEU A 65 -5.19 -30.53 3.47
CA LEU A 65 -5.98 -29.29 3.55
C LEU A 65 -5.70 -28.51 4.84
N ALA A 66 -5.37 -29.21 5.92
CA ALA A 66 -5.06 -28.59 7.20
C ALA A 66 -3.81 -27.70 7.10
N GLU A 67 -2.74 -28.22 6.49
CA GLU A 67 -1.50 -27.48 6.25
C GLU A 67 -1.73 -26.29 5.32
N LEU A 68 -2.47 -26.47 4.22
CA LEU A 68 -2.82 -25.37 3.33
C LEU A 68 -3.62 -24.27 4.05
N ARG A 69 -4.53 -24.65 4.96
CA ARG A 69 -5.30 -23.67 5.75
C ARG A 69 -4.44 -22.94 6.76
N GLU A 70 -3.51 -23.64 7.41
CA GLU A 70 -2.57 -23.05 8.37
C GLU A 70 -1.67 -22.02 7.68
N ASP A 71 -1.12 -22.37 6.52
CA ASP A 71 -0.29 -21.47 5.73
C ASP A 71 -1.08 -20.25 5.24
N LEU A 72 -2.28 -20.45 4.69
CA LEU A 72 -3.15 -19.33 4.29
C LEU A 72 -3.51 -18.42 5.48
N ALA A 73 -3.75 -18.99 6.66
CA ALA A 73 -4.00 -18.22 7.87
C ALA A 73 -2.76 -17.40 8.27
N LYS A 74 -1.56 -17.99 8.18
CA LYS A 74 -0.30 -17.29 8.42
C LYS A 74 -0.08 -16.15 7.42
N GLN A 75 -0.25 -16.39 6.12
CA GLN A 75 -0.15 -15.37 5.07
C GLN A 75 -1.14 -14.23 5.29
N ALA A 76 -2.39 -14.56 5.66
CA ALA A 76 -3.40 -13.56 5.96
C ALA A 76 -3.03 -12.74 7.21
N ALA A 77 -2.48 -13.37 8.25
CA ALA A 77 -2.00 -12.70 9.45
C ALA A 77 -0.83 -11.76 9.15
N GLU A 78 0.19 -12.22 8.42
CA GLU A 78 1.33 -11.39 7.99
C GLU A 78 0.87 -10.19 7.15
N SER A 79 -0.04 -10.41 6.20
CA SER A 79 -0.64 -9.33 5.40
C SER A 79 -1.38 -8.30 6.27
N LYS A 80 -2.07 -8.76 7.33
CA LYS A 80 -2.76 -7.88 8.27
C LYS A 80 -1.79 -7.08 9.13
N VAL A 81 -0.73 -7.69 9.64
CA VAL A 81 0.32 -7.00 10.39
C VAL A 81 0.97 -5.92 9.53
N VAL A 82 1.25 -6.23 8.25
CA VAL A 82 1.78 -5.22 7.32
C VAL A 82 0.82 -4.06 7.10
N GLY A 83 -0.47 -4.34 6.89
CA GLY A 83 -1.49 -3.31 6.77
C GLY A 83 -1.61 -2.44 8.03
N GLN A 84 -1.59 -3.05 9.21
CA GLN A 84 -1.62 -2.34 10.48
C GLN A 84 -0.37 -1.50 10.71
N GLY A 85 0.81 -1.96 10.29
CA GLY A 85 2.05 -1.17 10.37
C GLY A 85 2.02 0.09 9.50
N VAL A 86 1.45 0.00 8.29
CA VAL A 86 1.22 1.17 7.43
C VAL A 86 0.21 2.12 8.08
N GLU A 87 -0.92 1.60 8.57
CA GLU A 87 -1.94 2.42 9.22
C GLU A 87 -1.42 3.09 10.50
N ALA A 88 -0.58 2.39 11.27
CA ALA A 88 0.05 2.92 12.47
C ALA A 88 1.02 4.08 12.13
N ARG A 89 1.80 3.94 11.05
CA ARG A 89 2.66 5.02 10.55
C ARG A 89 1.85 6.29 10.27
N ASP A 90 0.77 6.16 9.51
CA ASP A 90 -0.09 7.29 9.14
C ASP A 90 -0.73 7.93 10.37
N LYS A 91 -1.28 7.11 11.28
CA LYS A 91 -1.89 7.60 12.54
C LYS A 91 -0.88 8.30 13.45
N VAL A 92 0.35 7.81 13.52
CA VAL A 92 1.41 8.46 14.31
C VAL A 92 1.75 9.82 13.73
N LEU A 93 1.90 9.94 12.41
CA LEU A 93 2.14 11.23 11.75
C LEU A 93 1.00 12.21 12.02
N ASP A 94 -0.25 11.76 11.87
CA ASP A 94 -1.42 12.58 12.19
C ASP A 94 -1.41 13.07 13.63
N LYS A 95 -1.09 12.17 14.59
CA LYS A 95 -0.98 12.54 16.00
C LYS A 95 0.16 13.52 16.27
N LEU A 96 1.30 13.37 15.61
CA LEU A 96 2.42 14.29 15.75
C LEU A 96 2.03 15.72 15.31
N VAL A 97 1.34 15.85 14.18
CA VAL A 97 0.86 17.14 13.67
C VAL A 97 -0.22 17.76 14.57
N GLU A 98 -1.09 16.95 15.17
CA GLU A 98 -2.06 17.43 16.16
C GLU A 98 -1.40 17.93 17.46
N LEU A 99 -0.29 17.31 17.87
CA LEU A 99 0.41 17.62 19.11
C LEU A 99 1.37 18.81 18.98
N ILE A 100 1.89 19.07 17.78
CA ILE A 100 2.97 20.04 17.54
C ILE A 100 2.51 21.04 16.48
N GLU A 101 2.31 22.29 16.90
CA GLU A 101 2.02 23.38 15.97
C GLU A 101 3.29 23.79 15.21
N VAL A 102 3.35 23.45 13.93
CA VAL A 102 4.41 23.89 13.02
C VAL A 102 3.84 24.93 12.04
N PRO A 103 4.34 26.18 12.06
CA PRO A 103 3.90 27.20 11.12
C PRO A 103 4.38 26.85 9.70
N VAL A 104 3.43 26.75 8.77
CA VAL A 104 3.71 26.48 7.35
C VAL A 104 3.78 27.80 6.59
N PRO A 105 4.90 28.12 5.91
CA PRO A 105 4.97 29.30 5.08
C PRO A 105 4.04 29.17 3.85
N ASP A 106 3.20 30.18 3.61
CA ASP A 106 2.29 30.19 2.44
C ASP A 106 3.05 29.97 1.13
N SER A 107 4.26 30.51 1.00
CA SER A 107 5.07 30.37 -0.21
C SER A 107 5.38 28.91 -0.58
N VAL A 108 5.58 28.03 0.40
CA VAL A 108 5.86 26.61 0.16
C VAL A 108 4.61 25.91 -0.38
N VAL A 109 3.46 26.25 0.17
CA VAL A 109 2.17 25.69 -0.25
C VAL A 109 1.81 26.14 -1.66
N GLU A 110 1.97 27.43 -1.95
CA GLU A 110 1.66 27.96 -3.28
C GLU A 110 2.61 27.39 -4.36
N GLU A 111 3.90 27.23 -4.07
CA GLU A 111 4.86 26.62 -5.02
C GLU A 111 4.48 25.18 -5.36
N GLN A 112 4.07 24.38 -4.37
CA GLN A 112 3.63 22.99 -4.59
C GLN A 112 2.30 22.92 -5.34
N LEU A 113 1.37 23.83 -5.06
CA LEU A 113 0.13 23.94 -5.83
C LEU A 113 0.43 24.29 -7.30
N GLU A 114 1.29 25.27 -7.55
CA GLU A 114 1.68 25.63 -8.92
C GLU A 114 2.35 24.47 -9.64
N ALA A 115 3.21 23.70 -8.96
CA ALA A 115 3.85 22.52 -9.53
C ALA A 115 2.85 21.39 -9.83
N HIS A 116 1.92 21.12 -8.92
CA HIS A 116 0.91 20.06 -9.04
C HIS A 116 -0.11 20.36 -10.14
N PHE A 117 -0.57 21.62 -10.22
CA PHE A 117 -1.52 22.08 -11.22
C PHE A 117 -0.85 22.64 -12.48
N ASN A 118 0.44 22.40 -12.67
CA ASN A 118 1.13 22.83 -13.87
C ASN A 118 0.52 22.11 -15.09
N PRO A 119 -0.02 22.84 -16.07
CA PRO A 119 -0.66 22.25 -17.25
C PRO A 119 0.29 21.38 -18.09
N GLU A 120 1.61 21.53 -17.97
CA GLU A 120 2.58 20.65 -18.63
C GLU A 120 2.64 19.23 -18.01
N ASN A 121 2.20 19.08 -16.76
CA ASN A 121 2.16 17.81 -16.02
C ASN A 121 0.77 17.12 -16.10
N ALA A 122 -0.24 17.78 -16.68
CA ALA A 122 -1.59 17.25 -16.78
C ALA A 122 -1.69 16.17 -17.88
N HIS A 123 -1.49 14.91 -17.50
CA HIS A 123 -1.70 13.74 -18.36
C HIS A 123 -3.15 13.25 -18.30
N GLY A 124 -4.12 14.03 -18.78
CA GLY A 124 -5.50 13.53 -18.89
C GLY A 124 -6.52 14.59 -19.32
N GLU A 125 -7.54 14.15 -20.07
CA GLU A 125 -8.72 14.95 -20.43
C GLU A 125 -9.67 15.04 -19.23
N GLY A 126 -9.61 16.13 -18.48
CA GLY A 126 -10.49 16.43 -17.35
C GLY A 126 -10.15 17.79 -16.72
N ASP A 127 -11.13 18.45 -16.11
CA ASP A 127 -10.91 19.66 -15.33
C ASP A 127 -10.38 19.26 -13.95
N HIS A 128 -9.09 18.92 -13.89
CA HIS A 128 -8.43 18.48 -12.65
C HIS A 128 -8.24 19.65 -11.68
N ASP A 129 -8.39 20.88 -12.15
CA ASP A 129 -8.11 22.11 -11.45
C ASP A 129 -9.35 22.74 -10.78
N THR A 130 -10.00 21.97 -9.91
CA THR A 130 -11.17 22.43 -9.15
C THR A 130 -10.77 23.08 -7.83
N GLU A 131 -11.62 23.97 -7.29
CA GLU A 131 -11.41 24.56 -5.94
C GLU A 131 -11.30 23.49 -4.85
N GLU A 132 -12.08 22.40 -4.95
CA GLU A 132 -12.04 21.29 -3.99
C GLU A 132 -10.70 20.56 -4.06
N HIS A 133 -10.22 20.22 -5.26
CA HIS A 133 -8.93 19.57 -5.43
C HIS A 133 -7.78 20.47 -4.98
N ARG A 134 -7.83 21.76 -5.29
CA ARG A 134 -6.83 22.74 -4.81
C ARG A 134 -6.81 22.81 -3.28
N ALA A 135 -7.97 22.81 -2.63
CA ALA A 135 -8.06 22.84 -1.17
C ALA A 135 -7.49 21.56 -0.54
N GLU A 136 -7.76 20.40 -1.14
CA GLU A 136 -7.21 19.11 -0.71
C GLU A 136 -5.68 19.09 -0.84
N VAL A 137 -5.14 19.43 -2.02
CA VAL A 137 -3.70 19.49 -2.26
C VAL A 137 -3.03 20.48 -1.30
N LYS A 138 -3.64 21.65 -1.08
CA LYS A 138 -3.17 22.64 -0.10
C LYS A 138 -3.06 22.07 1.31
N ALA A 139 -4.09 21.39 1.78
CA ALA A 139 -4.10 20.77 3.11
C ALA A 139 -3.05 19.65 3.22
N ASN A 140 -2.94 18.81 2.18
CA ASN A 140 -1.97 17.72 2.13
C ASN A 140 -0.52 18.23 2.10
N THR A 141 -0.23 19.27 1.30
CA THR A 141 1.10 19.91 1.26
C THR A 141 1.46 20.50 2.61
N ALA A 142 0.54 21.24 3.25
CA ALA A 142 0.79 21.80 4.57
C ALA A 142 1.10 20.69 5.58
N ARG A 143 0.30 19.62 5.59
CA ARG A 143 0.50 18.47 6.49
C ARG A 143 1.83 17.75 6.23
N ALA A 144 2.20 17.55 4.96
CA ALA A 144 3.46 16.94 4.57
C ALA A 144 4.65 17.76 5.07
N PHE A 145 4.62 19.09 4.88
CA PHE A 145 5.66 19.99 5.38
C PHE A 145 5.79 19.92 6.91
N GLN A 146 4.66 19.92 7.63
CA GLN A 146 4.68 19.80 9.10
C GLN A 146 5.31 18.47 9.55
N ASN A 147 4.93 17.37 8.91
CA ASN A 147 5.52 16.06 9.16
C ASN A 147 7.03 16.05 8.90
N GLU A 148 7.49 16.60 7.79
CA GLU A 148 8.92 16.67 7.46
C GLU A 148 9.71 17.41 8.56
N ILE A 149 9.25 18.59 8.96
CA ILE A 149 9.91 19.40 9.99
C ILE A 149 9.93 18.70 11.35
N ILE A 150 8.81 18.06 11.74
CA ILE A 150 8.74 17.32 13.01
C ILE A 150 9.71 16.14 12.98
N LEU A 151 9.72 15.35 11.91
CA LEU A 151 10.60 14.19 11.78
C LEU A 151 12.07 14.59 11.69
N ASP A 152 12.41 15.70 11.03
CA ASP A 152 13.77 16.24 11.00
C ASP A 152 14.23 16.65 12.41
N ALA A 153 13.37 17.32 13.19
CA ALA A 153 13.66 17.68 14.57
C ALA A 153 13.85 16.45 15.48
N ILE A 154 13.05 15.41 15.29
CA ILE A 154 13.20 14.12 16.00
C ILE A 154 14.51 13.46 15.58
N ALA A 155 14.81 13.42 14.28
CA ALA A 155 16.04 12.85 13.76
C ALA A 155 17.29 13.57 14.31
N ASP A 156 17.24 14.89 14.49
CA ASP A 156 18.31 15.66 15.11
C ASP A 156 18.45 15.34 16.60
N LYS A 157 17.33 15.29 17.33
CA LYS A 157 17.32 15.03 18.77
C LYS A 157 17.78 13.62 19.14
N GLU A 158 17.35 12.63 18.35
CA GLU A 158 17.69 11.21 18.55
C GLU A 158 18.99 10.82 17.81
N GLU A 159 19.71 11.80 17.24
CA GLU A 159 20.97 11.61 16.53
C GLU A 159 20.91 10.53 15.42
N VAL A 160 19.76 10.48 14.74
CA VAL A 160 19.50 9.49 13.69
C VAL A 160 20.41 9.75 12.50
N SER A 161 21.23 8.74 12.18
CA SER A 161 22.13 8.72 11.02
C SER A 161 21.69 7.66 10.01
N VAL A 162 22.05 7.88 8.74
CA VAL A 162 21.77 6.96 7.63
C VAL A 162 23.05 6.26 7.24
N SER A 163 23.03 4.93 7.26
CA SER A 163 24.12 4.10 6.77
C SER A 163 24.10 3.98 5.25
N GLN A 164 25.23 3.59 4.66
CA GLN A 164 25.30 3.33 3.22
C GLN A 164 24.39 2.18 2.80
N ASN A 165 24.26 1.14 3.61
CA ASN A 165 23.41 -0.01 3.30
C ASN A 165 21.94 0.40 3.24
N GLU A 166 21.46 1.19 4.20
CA GLU A 166 20.08 1.69 4.20
C GLU A 166 19.78 2.58 2.99
N LEU A 167 20.75 3.40 2.57
CA LEU A 167 20.60 4.20 1.35
C LEU A 167 20.54 3.31 0.10
N ILE A 168 21.35 2.25 0.03
CA ILE A 168 21.34 1.28 -1.07
C ILE A 168 20.00 0.55 -1.11
N ASP A 169 19.51 0.05 0.02
CA ASP A 169 18.22 -0.65 0.12
C ASP A 169 17.07 0.25 -0.31
N TYR A 170 17.11 1.52 0.09
CA TYR A 170 16.13 2.52 -0.34
C TYR A 170 16.17 2.76 -1.84
N ILE A 171 17.36 2.86 -2.44
CA ILE A 171 17.55 2.99 -3.90
C ILE A 171 16.98 1.76 -4.63
N VAL A 172 17.29 0.55 -4.16
CA VAL A 172 16.81 -0.70 -4.79
C VAL A 172 15.29 -0.80 -4.73
N THR A 173 14.71 -0.50 -3.57
CA THR A 173 13.26 -0.54 -3.36
C THR A 173 12.54 0.50 -4.20
N THR A 174 13.09 1.72 -4.30
CA THR A 174 12.51 2.80 -5.09
C THR A 174 12.66 2.54 -6.59
N ALA A 175 13.83 2.10 -7.05
CA ALA A 175 14.07 1.78 -8.45
C ALA A 175 13.11 0.71 -8.97
N SER A 176 12.81 -0.30 -8.13
CA SER A 176 11.88 -1.38 -8.45
C SER A 176 10.44 -0.89 -8.64
N GLN A 177 9.99 0.11 -7.87
CA GLN A 177 8.67 0.75 -8.04
C GLN A 177 8.56 1.49 -9.38
N TYR A 178 9.66 2.08 -9.86
CA TYR A 178 9.73 2.71 -11.17
C TYR A 178 10.06 1.75 -12.32
N GLY A 179 10.27 0.46 -12.05
CA GLY A 179 10.67 -0.52 -13.06
C GLY A 179 12.06 -0.23 -13.66
N MET A 180 12.95 0.42 -12.92
CA MET A 180 14.30 0.79 -13.34
C MET A 180 15.39 -0.08 -12.69
N ASP A 181 16.53 -0.21 -13.36
CA ASP A 181 17.72 -0.83 -12.75
C ASP A 181 18.25 0.05 -11.59
N PRO A 182 18.60 -0.53 -10.42
CA PRO A 182 19.09 0.25 -9.28
C PRO A 182 20.34 1.09 -9.58
N ASN A 183 21.29 0.61 -10.40
CA ASN A 183 22.49 1.38 -10.73
C ASN A 183 22.16 2.55 -11.64
N GLN A 184 21.25 2.34 -12.60
CA GLN A 184 20.77 3.42 -13.47
C GLN A 184 20.03 4.49 -12.65
N PHE A 185 19.18 4.08 -11.70
CA PHE A 185 18.46 5.01 -10.84
C PHE A 185 19.43 5.81 -9.96
N ALA A 186 20.40 5.15 -9.32
CA ALA A 186 21.44 5.82 -8.54
C ALA A 186 22.21 6.87 -9.35
N GLN A 187 22.55 6.56 -10.62
CA GLN A 187 23.21 7.52 -11.51
C GLN A 187 22.35 8.75 -11.82
N ILE A 188 21.04 8.59 -12.01
CA ILE A 188 20.12 9.71 -12.26
C ILE A 188 20.05 10.63 -11.04
N ILE A 189 19.93 10.06 -9.85
CA ILE A 189 19.89 10.80 -8.59
C ILE A 189 21.21 11.56 -8.37
N ASP A 190 22.35 10.91 -8.60
CA ASP A 190 23.67 11.53 -8.45
C ASP A 190 23.84 12.69 -9.45
N GLN A 191 23.50 12.47 -10.73
CA GLN A 191 23.60 13.50 -11.77
C GLN A 191 22.64 14.68 -11.55
N SER A 192 21.47 14.45 -10.95
CA SER A 192 20.51 15.49 -10.60
C SER A 192 20.81 16.18 -9.26
N GLY A 193 21.85 15.74 -8.54
CA GLY A 193 22.22 16.28 -7.23
C GLY A 193 21.20 15.99 -6.13
N GLN A 194 20.36 14.97 -6.30
CA GLN A 194 19.27 14.64 -5.38
C GLN A 194 19.69 13.69 -4.23
N VAL A 195 20.96 13.28 -4.17
CA VAL A 195 21.48 12.40 -3.11
C VAL A 195 21.17 12.95 -1.70
N PRO A 196 21.37 14.25 -1.38
CA PRO A 196 21.05 14.77 -0.05
C PRO A 196 19.56 14.65 0.29
N MET A 197 18.68 14.85 -0.68
CA MET A 197 17.22 14.70 -0.50
C MET A 197 16.87 13.25 -0.16
N MET A 198 17.46 12.27 -0.85
CA MET A 198 17.24 10.85 -0.53
C MET A 198 17.76 10.48 0.85
N VAL A 199 18.92 11.00 1.25
CA VAL A 199 19.45 10.78 2.60
C VAL A 199 18.48 11.35 3.65
N SER A 200 17.96 12.56 3.46
CA SER A 200 16.95 13.13 4.36
C SER A 200 15.68 12.28 4.42
N GLU A 201 15.24 11.71 3.30
CA GLU A 201 14.06 10.85 3.27
C GLU A 201 14.26 9.56 4.05
N VAL A 202 15.41 8.89 3.87
CA VAL A 202 15.76 7.70 4.66
C VAL A 202 15.87 8.07 6.15
N ARG A 203 16.45 9.23 6.46
CA ARG A 203 16.60 9.72 7.83
C ARG A 203 15.24 9.96 8.51
N ARG A 204 14.29 10.59 7.83
CA ARG A 204 12.93 10.81 8.35
C ARG A 204 12.16 9.52 8.55
N ARG A 205 12.30 8.54 7.64
CA ARG A 205 11.71 7.20 7.83
C ARG A 205 12.24 6.52 9.09
N LYS A 206 13.54 6.64 9.36
CA LYS A 206 14.13 6.14 10.61
C LYS A 206 13.62 6.89 11.84
N ALA A 207 13.49 8.21 11.76
CA ALA A 207 12.90 8.99 12.85
C ALA A 207 11.45 8.54 13.14
N LEU A 208 10.64 8.27 12.12
CA LEU A 208 9.29 7.73 12.28
C LEU A 208 9.32 6.33 12.93
N ALA A 209 10.25 5.46 12.54
CA ALA A 209 10.44 4.16 13.17
C ALA A 209 10.77 4.29 14.67
N VAL A 210 11.63 5.26 15.04
CA VAL A 210 11.92 5.56 16.46
C VAL A 210 10.67 5.99 17.21
N VAL A 211 9.82 6.83 16.61
CA VAL A 211 8.55 7.24 17.24
C VAL A 211 7.60 6.05 17.40
N LEU A 212 7.47 5.21 16.37
CA LEU A 212 6.64 4.02 16.42
C LEU A 212 7.10 3.03 17.50
N GLY A 213 8.41 2.86 17.68
CA GLY A 213 8.96 2.04 18.76
C GLY A 213 8.60 2.53 20.17
N GLN A 214 8.18 3.79 20.31
CA GLN A 214 7.73 4.39 21.57
C GLN A 214 6.21 4.52 21.65
N ALA A 215 5.49 4.26 20.55
CA ALA A 215 4.05 4.41 20.48
C ALA A 215 3.35 3.12 20.96
N GLU A 216 2.28 3.28 21.75
CA GLU A 216 1.38 2.17 22.05
C GLU A 216 0.35 2.05 20.94
N VAL A 217 0.47 1.00 20.12
CA VAL A 217 -0.45 0.73 19.01
C VAL A 217 -1.37 -0.43 19.37
N VAL A 218 -2.66 -0.17 19.29
CA VAL A 218 -3.72 -1.15 19.54
C VAL A 218 -4.64 -1.28 18.33
N ASP A 219 -5.20 -2.47 18.14
CA ASP A 219 -6.22 -2.72 17.12
C ASP A 219 -7.60 -2.18 17.54
N SER A 220 -8.61 -2.40 16.69
CA SER A 220 -9.99 -1.97 16.97
C SER A 220 -10.64 -2.65 18.18
N GLU A 221 -10.08 -3.77 18.66
CA GLU A 221 -10.55 -4.53 19.81
C GLU A 221 -9.73 -4.23 21.08
N GLY A 222 -8.65 -3.44 20.96
CA GLY A 222 -7.78 -3.04 22.06
C GLY A 222 -6.58 -3.98 22.27
N ASN A 223 -6.35 -4.94 21.37
CA ASN A 223 -5.18 -5.82 21.45
C ASN A 223 -3.93 -5.08 20.97
N LYS A 224 -2.79 -5.32 21.60
CA LYS A 224 -1.52 -4.75 21.17
C LYS A 224 -1.12 -5.31 19.81
N VAL A 225 -0.74 -4.41 18.91
CA VAL A 225 -0.20 -4.77 17.60
C VAL A 225 1.32 -4.83 17.70
N ASP A 226 1.91 -5.98 17.34
CA ASP A 226 3.35 -6.09 17.23
C ASP A 226 3.82 -5.42 15.93
N LEU A 227 4.67 -4.40 16.09
CA LEU A 227 5.26 -3.63 15.01
C LEU A 227 6.79 -3.77 14.97
N SER A 228 7.36 -4.80 15.59
CA SER A 228 8.81 -5.00 15.67
C SER A 228 9.48 -4.89 14.29
N ASP A 229 8.86 -5.46 13.26
CA ASP A 229 9.39 -5.46 11.90
C ASP A 229 9.37 -4.07 11.24
N PHE A 230 8.57 -3.14 11.75
CA PHE A 230 8.48 -1.76 11.26
C PHE A 230 9.41 -0.79 11.99
N VAL A 231 9.93 -1.19 13.15
CA VAL A 231 10.75 -0.37 14.06
C VAL A 231 12.24 -0.74 13.97
N ARG A 232 12.57 -1.97 13.57
CA ARG A 232 13.96 -2.42 13.42
C ARG A 232 14.69 -1.70 12.26
N PRO A 233 15.95 -1.29 12.43
CA PRO A 233 16.80 -0.86 11.32
C PRO A 233 16.98 -1.98 10.30
N ALA A 234 16.97 -1.66 9.00
CA ALA A 234 17.29 -2.62 7.95
C ALA A 234 18.72 -3.14 8.15
N GLY A 235 18.86 -4.41 8.55
CA GLY A 235 20.15 -5.08 8.76
C GLY A 235 20.41 -5.69 10.14
N GLU A 236 19.53 -5.48 11.13
CA GLU A 236 19.52 -6.29 12.37
C GLU A 236 18.57 -7.48 12.18
N GLU A 237 19.14 -8.69 12.02
CA GLU A 237 18.36 -9.92 12.11
C GLU A 237 17.81 -10.08 13.54
N ALA A 238 16.54 -10.47 13.65
CA ALA A 238 15.93 -10.77 14.94
C ALA A 238 16.77 -11.83 15.68
N SER A 239 17.25 -11.46 16.87
CA SER A 239 17.91 -12.44 17.74
C SER A 239 16.89 -13.48 18.20
N VAL A 240 17.35 -14.72 18.38
CA VAL A 240 16.50 -15.88 18.72
C VAL A 240 15.72 -15.70 20.04
N GLU A 241 16.13 -14.76 20.90
CA GLU A 241 15.43 -14.37 22.13
C GLU A 241 14.15 -13.53 21.89
N GLU A 242 14.12 -12.67 20.86
CA GLU A 242 12.93 -11.84 20.58
C GLU A 242 11.80 -12.65 19.91
N ALA A 243 12.15 -13.71 19.17
CA ALA A 243 11.17 -14.63 18.57
C ALA A 243 10.43 -15.47 19.62
N GLU A 244 11.07 -15.77 20.77
CA GLU A 244 10.40 -16.43 21.89
C GLU A 244 9.44 -15.49 22.62
N GLU A 245 9.72 -14.18 22.71
CA GLU A 245 8.84 -13.22 23.39
C GLU A 245 7.59 -12.89 22.55
N ALA A 246 7.72 -12.79 21.22
CA ALA A 246 6.58 -12.64 20.30
C ALA A 246 5.67 -13.88 20.24
N ALA A 247 6.19 -15.06 20.57
CA ALA A 247 5.42 -16.31 20.63
C ALA A 247 4.62 -16.47 21.93
N VAL A 248 4.83 -15.61 22.94
CA VAL A 248 4.07 -15.62 24.22
C VAL A 248 2.94 -14.60 24.17
N VAL A 249 2.06 -14.73 23.17
CA VAL A 249 0.70 -14.22 23.32
C VAL A 249 -0.09 -15.28 24.09
N PRO A 250 -0.72 -14.97 25.24
CA PRO A 250 -1.45 -15.98 25.98
C PRO A 250 -2.62 -16.46 25.11
N SER A 251 -2.59 -17.74 24.73
CA SER A 251 -3.73 -18.44 24.18
C SER A 251 -4.80 -18.49 25.27
N ASP A 252 -5.78 -17.60 25.21
CA ASP A 252 -6.98 -17.67 26.03
C ASP A 252 -7.82 -18.85 25.49
N ASP A 253 -7.56 -20.04 26.07
CA ASP A 253 -8.33 -21.26 25.82
C ASP A 253 -9.71 -21.13 26.51
N PRO A 254 -10.84 -21.12 25.78
CA PRO A 254 -12.14 -20.95 26.37
C PRO A 254 -12.66 -22.32 26.85
N ALA A 255 -12.25 -22.77 28.04
CA ALA A 255 -12.94 -23.88 28.70
C ALA A 255 -12.84 -23.87 30.24
N ALA A 256 -14.02 -23.80 30.86
CA ALA A 256 -14.37 -24.20 32.24
C ALA A 256 -14.25 -23.17 33.39
N VAL A 257 -15.30 -22.32 33.52
CA VAL A 257 -16.24 -22.26 34.66
C VAL A 257 -15.66 -22.49 36.08
N LYS A 258 -15.58 -21.44 36.93
CA LYS A 258 -16.49 -21.09 38.07
C LYS A 258 -15.78 -20.29 39.18
N PHE A 259 -16.43 -19.16 39.53
CA PHE A 259 -16.22 -18.20 40.62
C PHE A 259 -14.96 -17.33 40.57
#